data_AF-A0A7Y1TXK9-F1
#
_entry.id   AF-A0A7Y1TXK9-F1
#
_cell.length_a   1.000
_cell.length_b   1.000
_cell.length_c   1.000
_cell.angle_alpha   90.00
_cell.angle_beta   90.00
_cell.angle_gamma   90.00
#
_symmetry.space_group_name_H-M   'P 1'
#
loop_
_entity.id
_entity.type
_entity.pdbx_description
1 polymer ?
#
loop_
_entity_poly.entity_id
_entity_poly.type
_entity_poly.pdbx_seq_one_letter_code
_entity_poly.pdbx_strand_id
1 'polypeptide(L)'
;MVAFTAAQIPHIDDRRYPAALAGKQYPNGIPIFPEAELDELLKQERINEVIFAYSDVNFDYIEERRRRVAAHGAEFSLFDVDASMLASRKPVIAVTAVRTGCGKSQVSRRITDILREQGKKTVAIRHPMPYGDLAKQAV
;
A
#
# COMPACT_ATOMS: atom_id res chain seq x y z
N MET A 1 8.25 18.11 -0.44
CA MET A 1 8.24 17.06 -1.48
C MET A 1 7.28 15.95 -1.04
N VAL A 2 6.72 15.18 -1.97
CA VAL A 2 6.02 13.92 -1.67
C VAL A 2 6.74 12.80 -2.41
N ALA A 3 6.97 11.68 -1.72
CA ALA A 3 7.66 10.52 -2.24
C ALA A 3 7.15 9.25 -1.52
N PHE A 4 7.32 8.11 -2.16
CA PHE A 4 7.20 6.82 -1.50
C PHE A 4 8.59 6.25 -1.20
N THR A 5 8.66 5.41 -0.16
CA THR A 5 9.81 4.53 0.06
C THR A 5 9.34 3.08 0.01
N ALA A 6 10.19 2.17 -0.46
CA ALA A 6 9.84 0.76 -0.57
C ALA A 6 11.01 -0.17 -0.21
N ALA A 7 10.69 -1.32 0.41
CA ALA A 7 11.67 -2.30 0.86
C ALA A 7 11.54 -3.69 0.21
N GLN A 8 10.34 -4.09 -0.22
CA GLN A 8 10.04 -5.52 -0.45
C GLN A 8 9.66 -5.87 -1.89
N ILE A 9 9.56 -4.90 -2.80
CA ILE A 9 9.09 -5.16 -4.17
C ILE A 9 10.27 -4.96 -5.14
N PRO A 10 10.74 -6.02 -5.82
CA PRO A 10 11.85 -5.90 -6.78
C PRO A 10 11.57 -4.83 -7.83
N HIS A 11 12.56 -3.96 -8.08
CA HIS A 11 12.54 -2.89 -9.08
C HIS A 11 11.43 -1.85 -8.89
N ILE A 12 10.85 -1.71 -7.70
CA ILE A 12 9.84 -0.66 -7.43
C ILE A 12 10.48 0.70 -7.16
N ASP A 13 11.68 0.68 -6.60
CA ASP A 13 12.55 1.81 -6.31
C ASP A 13 13.09 2.48 -7.58
N ASP A 14 13.21 1.74 -8.68
CA ASP A 14 13.52 2.31 -10.00
C ASP A 14 12.32 2.99 -10.68
N ARG A 15 11.18 3.09 -9.98
CA ARG A 15 9.90 3.48 -10.59
C ARG A 15 9.33 4.75 -9.99
N ARG A 16 8.48 5.41 -10.78
CA ARG A 16 7.60 6.47 -10.31
C ARG A 16 6.18 5.94 -10.22
N TYR A 17 5.49 6.31 -9.15
CA TYR A 17 4.05 6.16 -9.11
C TYR A 17 3.44 7.02 -10.24
N PRO A 18 2.63 6.44 -11.14
CA PRO A 18 2.25 7.12 -12.38
C PRO A 18 1.47 8.42 -12.15
N ALA A 19 1.78 9.46 -12.93
CA ALA A 19 1.05 10.73 -12.92
C ALA A 19 -0.46 10.55 -13.14
N ALA A 20 -0.85 9.61 -14.00
CA ALA A 20 -2.24 9.28 -14.29
C ALA A 20 -3.02 8.80 -13.06
N LEU A 21 -2.33 8.29 -12.03
CA LEU A 21 -2.94 7.79 -10.78
C LEU A 21 -2.68 8.72 -9.60
N ALA A 22 -1.65 9.57 -9.67
CA ALA A 22 -1.25 10.46 -8.59
C ALA A 22 -2.18 11.67 -8.42
N GLY A 23 -2.95 12.03 -9.46
CA GLY A 23 -3.84 13.19 -9.43
C GLY A 23 -3.14 14.49 -9.85
N LYS A 24 -3.92 15.57 -9.93
CA LYS A 24 -3.51 16.82 -10.61
C LYS A 24 -2.31 17.53 -9.98
N GLN A 25 -2.05 17.32 -8.70
CA GLN A 25 -0.93 17.94 -7.99
C GLN A 25 0.43 17.30 -8.32
N TYR A 26 0.44 16.14 -8.98
CA TYR A 26 1.65 15.37 -9.27
C TYR A 26 1.74 15.03 -10.78
N PRO A 27 1.89 16.03 -11.66
CA PRO A 27 1.90 15.83 -13.11
C PRO A 27 3.07 14.98 -13.60
N ASN A 28 4.14 14.88 -12.81
CA ASN A 28 5.32 14.05 -13.10
C ASN A 28 5.32 12.71 -12.35
N GLY A 29 4.19 12.36 -11.71
CA GLY A 29 4.10 11.23 -10.79
C GLY A 29 4.82 11.47 -9.47
N ILE A 30 4.83 10.45 -8.62
CA ILE A 30 5.46 10.50 -7.29
C ILE A 30 6.70 9.60 -7.32
N PRO A 31 7.90 10.09 -6.96
CA PRO A 31 9.10 9.27 -6.92
C PRO A 31 8.98 8.18 -5.86
N ILE A 32 9.61 7.03 -6.13
CA ILE A 32 9.75 5.93 -5.18
C ILE A 32 11.25 5.78 -4.94
N PHE A 33 11.66 5.72 -3.68
CA PHE A 33 13.04 5.52 -3.26
C PHE A 33 13.19 4.19 -2.49
N PRO A 34 14.38 3.61 -2.41
CA PRO A 34 14.66 2.55 -1.45
C PRO A 34 14.38 3.01 -0.02
N GLU A 35 13.77 2.17 0.82
CA GLU A 35 13.55 2.48 2.25
C GLU A 35 14.86 2.76 3.00
N ALA A 36 15.97 2.16 2.56
CA ALA A 36 17.29 2.42 3.11
C ALA A 36 17.71 3.89 3.01
N GLU A 37 17.19 4.63 2.02
CA GLU A 37 17.50 6.06 1.80
C GLU A 37 16.66 7.01 2.67
N LEU A 38 15.73 6.51 3.48
CA LEU A 38 14.85 7.34 4.31
C LEU A 38 15.62 8.35 5.17
N ASP A 39 16.73 7.96 5.80
CA ASP A 39 17.52 8.86 6.64
C ASP A 39 18.20 9.97 5.84
N GLU A 40 18.60 9.69 4.59
CA GLU A 40 19.20 10.70 3.73
C GLU A 40 18.15 11.68 3.24
N LEU A 41 16.98 11.18 2.84
CA LEU A 41 15.83 12.00 2.48
C LEU A 41 15.42 12.93 3.62
N LEU A 42 15.33 12.42 4.86
CA LEU A 42 15.00 13.22 6.04
C LEU A 42 16.02 14.32 6.35
N LYS A 43 17.30 14.15 5.98
CA LYS A 43 18.36 15.15 6.19
C LYS A 43 18.39 16.20 5.08
N GLN A 44 18.30 15.75 3.83
CA GLN A 44 18.43 16.62 2.66
C GLN A 44 17.16 17.44 2.44
N GLU A 45 16.01 16.85 2.74
CA GLU A 45 14.70 17.43 2.45
C GLU A 45 14.01 17.86 3.74
N ARG A 46 13.23 18.95 3.68
CA ARG A 46 12.37 19.37 4.80
C ARG A 46 11.07 18.54 4.79
N ILE A 47 11.17 17.29 5.22
CA ILE A 47 10.01 16.39 5.36
C ILE A 47 9.27 16.73 6.66
N ASN A 48 7.96 16.98 6.55
CA ASN A 48 7.12 17.29 7.70
C ASN A 48 6.55 16.04 8.37
N GLU A 49 6.21 15.02 7.58
CA GLU A 49 5.52 13.81 8.04
C GLU A 49 5.97 12.59 7.23
N VAL A 50 6.10 11.45 7.92
CA VAL A 50 6.27 10.12 7.33
C VAL A 50 5.09 9.25 7.75
N ILE A 51 4.34 8.77 6.75
CA ILE A 51 3.21 7.86 6.94
C ILE A 51 3.68 6.44 6.68
N PHE A 52 3.68 5.59 7.71
CA PHE A 52 4.08 4.19 7.58
C PHE A 52 2.91 3.32 7.10
N ALA A 53 3.10 2.59 6.00
CA ALA A 53 2.03 1.85 5.31
C ALA A 53 2.40 0.40 4.95
N TYR A 54 3.33 -0.24 5.66
CA TYR A 54 3.57 -1.67 5.47
C TYR A 54 2.62 -2.54 6.29
N SER A 55 2.16 -3.62 5.69
CA SER A 55 1.48 -4.73 6.34
C SER A 55 2.44 -5.92 6.43
N ASP A 56 2.32 -6.77 7.46
CA ASP A 56 3.19 -7.95 7.68
C ASP A 56 4.61 -7.62 8.23
N VAL A 57 4.65 -6.77 9.25
CA VAL A 57 5.86 -6.45 10.03
C VAL A 57 5.58 -6.58 11.53
N ASN A 58 6.63 -6.74 12.34
CA ASN A 58 6.50 -6.74 13.80
C ASN A 58 6.49 -5.30 14.37
N PHE A 59 6.08 -5.16 15.63
CA PHE A 59 6.05 -3.85 16.30
C PHE A 59 7.44 -3.21 16.43
N ASP A 60 8.49 -4.01 16.60
CA ASP A 60 9.86 -3.50 16.73
C ASP A 60 10.33 -2.77 15.48
N TYR A 61 9.99 -3.30 14.29
CA TYR A 61 10.29 -2.66 13.01
C TYR A 61 9.59 -1.31 12.87
N ILE A 62 8.31 -1.22 13.27
CA ILE A 62 7.54 0.04 13.25
C ILE A 62 8.17 1.05 14.20
N GLU A 63 8.49 0.64 15.43
CA GLU A 63 9.09 1.48 16.45
C GLU A 63 10.48 1.99 16.05
N GLU A 64 11.29 1.15 15.40
CA GLU A 64 12.59 1.55 14.84
C GLU A 64 12.42 2.69 13.81
N ARG A 65 11.48 2.56 12.85
CA ARG A 65 11.21 3.62 11.86
C ARG A 65 10.70 4.90 12.53
N ARG A 66 9.78 4.78 13.49
CA ARG A 66 9.27 5.92 14.25
C ARG A 66 10.39 6.70 14.92
N ARG A 67 11.34 6.01 15.57
CA ARG A 67 12.50 6.65 16.21
C ARG A 67 13.42 7.35 15.20
N ARG A 68 13.70 6.71 14.07
CA ARG A 68 14.52 7.29 12.99
C ARG A 68 13.91 8.58 12.44
N VAL A 69 12.60 8.58 12.19
CA VAL A 69 11.86 9.76 11.71
C VAL A 69 11.86 10.88 12.76
N ALA A 70 11.53 10.55 14.01
CA ALA A 70 11.49 11.53 15.10
C ALA A 70 12.87 12.17 15.38
N ALA A 71 13.97 11.43 15.21
CA ALA A 71 15.32 11.95 15.37
C ALA A 71 15.68 13.08 14.37
N HIS A 72 14.96 13.16 13.24
CA HIS A 72 15.10 14.21 12.24
C HIS A 72 14.04 15.32 12.39
N GLY A 73 13.22 15.27 13.45
CA GLY A 73 12.20 16.29 13.74
C GLY A 73 10.94 16.22 12.87
N ALA A 74 10.77 15.14 12.09
CA ALA A 74 9.56 14.89 11.32
C ALA A 74 8.52 14.12 12.15
N GLU A 75 7.24 14.34 11.83
CA GLU A 75 6.15 13.57 12.41
C GLU A 75 6.11 12.15 11.83
N PHE A 76 5.75 11.17 12.65
CA PHE A 76 5.53 9.79 12.22
C PHE A 76 4.09 9.40 12.53
N SER A 77 3.37 8.96 11.52
CA SER A 77 1.99 8.49 11.64
C SER A 77 1.82 7.11 11.02
N LEU A 78 0.86 6.36 11.55
CA LEU A 78 0.28 5.23 10.84
C LEU A 78 -0.87 5.76 10.00
N PHE A 79 -1.08 5.22 8.79
CA PHE A 79 -2.19 5.68 7.97
C PHE A 79 -3.54 5.37 8.64
N ASP A 80 -4.51 6.25 8.41
CA ASP A 80 -5.89 6.03 8.85
C ASP A 80 -6.50 4.89 8.03
N VAL A 81 -6.66 3.75 8.70
CA VAL A 81 -7.21 2.53 8.10
C VAL A 81 -8.63 2.80 7.60
N ASP A 82 -9.48 3.44 8.39
CA ASP A 82 -10.88 3.65 8.03
C ASP A 82 -11.01 4.62 6.86
N ALA A 83 -10.20 5.69 6.85
CA ALA A 83 -10.16 6.62 5.72
C ALA A 83 -9.63 5.97 4.43
N SER A 84 -8.83 4.90 4.52
CA SER A 84 -8.33 4.15 3.37
C SER A 84 -9.29 3.09 2.83
N MET A 85 -10.35 2.74 3.57
CA MET A 85 -11.28 1.69 3.18
C MET A 85 -12.28 2.16 2.12
N LEU A 86 -12.55 1.30 1.15
CA LEU A 86 -13.60 1.54 0.16
C LEU A 86 -14.99 1.43 0.80
N ALA A 87 -15.77 2.49 0.73
CA ALA A 87 -17.18 2.47 1.14
C ALA A 87 -17.98 1.53 0.22
N SER A 88 -18.77 0.62 0.82
CA SER A 88 -19.63 -0.30 0.08
C SER A 88 -21.05 -0.32 0.64
N ARG A 89 -22.03 -0.22 -0.25
CA ARG A 89 -23.46 -0.46 0.07
C ARG A 89 -23.84 -1.95 -0.05
N LYS A 90 -22.92 -2.79 -0.54
CA LYS A 90 -23.10 -4.25 -0.67
C LYS A 90 -22.32 -4.95 0.44
N PRO A 91 -22.80 -6.11 0.93
CA PRO A 91 -22.01 -6.93 1.87
C PRO A 91 -20.62 -7.24 1.30
N VAL A 92 -19.58 -7.06 2.11
CA VAL A 92 -18.19 -7.32 1.75
C VAL A 92 -17.66 -8.49 2.57
N ILE A 93 -17.01 -9.45 1.91
CA ILE A 93 -16.32 -10.56 2.56
C ILE A 93 -14.82 -10.37 2.33
N ALA A 94 -14.09 -9.99 3.38
CA ALA A 94 -12.64 -9.89 3.35
C ALA A 94 -12.01 -11.25 3.64
N VAL A 95 -11.13 -11.71 2.74
CA VAL A 95 -10.35 -12.94 2.93
C VAL A 95 -8.92 -12.56 3.27
N THR A 96 -8.58 -12.64 4.55
CA THR A 96 -7.25 -12.28 5.08
C THR A 96 -6.39 -13.52 5.31
N ALA A 97 -5.09 -13.32 5.51
CA ALA A 97 -4.18 -14.40 5.90
C ALA A 97 -2.99 -13.84 6.67
N VAL A 98 -2.42 -14.65 7.55
CA VAL A 98 -1.27 -14.30 8.41
C VAL A 98 0.05 -14.15 7.66
N ARG A 99 0.15 -14.67 6.42
CA ARG A 99 1.31 -14.49 5.55
C ARG A 99 0.95 -14.66 4.07
N THR A 100 1.86 -14.25 3.19
CA THR A 100 1.75 -14.51 1.75
C THR A 100 1.83 -16.01 1.44
N GLY A 101 1.13 -16.46 0.39
CA GLY A 101 1.09 -17.87 0.00
C GLY A 101 0.08 -18.75 0.77
N CYS A 102 -0.60 -18.24 1.80
CA CYS A 102 -1.61 -18.97 2.60
C CYS A 102 -2.94 -19.31 1.88
N GLY A 103 -3.01 -19.18 0.56
CA GLY A 103 -4.17 -19.65 -0.20
C GLY A 103 -5.38 -18.72 -0.24
N LYS A 104 -5.22 -17.42 0.08
CA LYS A 104 -6.30 -16.40 -0.01
C LYS A 104 -7.09 -16.50 -1.32
N SER A 105 -6.39 -16.62 -2.45
CA SER A 105 -7.02 -16.73 -3.78
C SER A 105 -7.85 -18.00 -3.97
N GLN A 106 -7.41 -19.16 -3.46
CA GLN A 106 -8.21 -20.38 -3.50
C GLN A 106 -9.49 -20.22 -2.65
N VAL A 107 -9.36 -19.69 -1.43
CA VAL A 107 -10.48 -19.48 -0.51
C VAL A 107 -11.48 -18.48 -1.10
N SER A 108 -11.02 -17.35 -1.64
CA SER A 108 -11.88 -16.36 -2.30
C SER A 108 -12.66 -16.94 -3.48
N ARG A 109 -12.03 -17.79 -4.31
CA ARG A 109 -12.72 -18.50 -5.40
C ARG A 109 -13.80 -19.44 -4.86
N ARG A 110 -13.46 -20.26 -3.86
CA ARG A 110 -14.43 -21.19 -3.26
C ARG A 110 -15.64 -20.48 -2.65
N ILE A 111 -15.43 -19.36 -1.94
CA ILE A 111 -16.53 -18.53 -1.41
C ILE A 111 -17.40 -18.01 -2.54
N THR A 112 -16.77 -17.54 -3.62
CA THR A 112 -17.48 -17.03 -4.80
C THR A 112 -18.36 -18.10 -5.44
N ASP A 113 -17.84 -19.32 -5.60
CA ASP A 113 -18.58 -20.45 -6.18
C ASP A 113 -19.80 -20.82 -5.32
N ILE A 114 -19.62 -20.96 -4.00
CA ILE A 114 -20.71 -21.26 -3.05
C ILE A 114 -21.82 -20.20 -3.13
N LEU A 115 -21.47 -18.91 -3.17
CA LEU A 115 -22.45 -17.83 -3.25
C LEU A 115 -23.20 -17.83 -4.60
N ARG A 116 -22.53 -18.19 -5.69
CA ARG A 116 -23.14 -18.32 -7.02
C ARG A 116 -24.09 -19.51 -7.09
N GLU A 117 -23.72 -20.65 -6.51
CA GLU A 117 -24.59 -21.83 -6.36
C GLU A 117 -25.88 -21.48 -5.60
N GLN A 118 -25.82 -20.52 -4.66
CA GLN A 118 -26.98 -19.97 -3.95
C GLN A 118 -27.72 -18.85 -4.71
N GLY A 119 -27.41 -18.62 -5.99
CA GLY A 119 -28.05 -17.62 -6.83
C GLY A 119 -27.65 -16.17 -6.54
N LYS A 120 -26.56 -15.92 -5.80
CA LYS A 120 -26.06 -14.56 -5.51
C LYS A 120 -25.16 -14.05 -6.63
N LYS A 121 -25.24 -12.75 -6.91
CA LYS A 121 -24.30 -12.05 -7.81
C LYS A 121 -23.08 -11.59 -7.00
N THR A 122 -21.89 -11.96 -7.45
CA THR A 122 -20.62 -11.72 -6.75
C THR A 122 -19.64 -10.98 -7.66
N VAL A 123 -18.87 -10.04 -7.09
CA VAL A 123 -17.75 -9.38 -7.78
C VAL A 123 -16.48 -9.54 -6.95
N ALA A 124 -15.35 -9.79 -7.59
CA ALA A 124 -14.05 -9.84 -6.93
C ALA A 124 -13.44 -8.44 -6.91
N ILE A 125 -13.07 -7.96 -5.73
CA ILE A 125 -12.31 -6.73 -5.54
C ILE A 125 -10.86 -7.13 -5.29
N ARG A 126 -9.92 -6.55 -6.03
CA ARG A 126 -8.49 -6.77 -5.83
C ARG A 126 -7.80 -5.44 -5.61
N HIS A 127 -6.96 -5.37 -4.59
CA HIS A 127 -6.01 -4.28 -4.48
C HIS A 127 -4.88 -4.52 -5.50
N PRO A 128 -4.65 -3.62 -6.47
CA PRO A 128 -3.59 -3.79 -7.43
C PRO A 128 -2.24 -3.69 -6.71
N MET A 129 -1.53 -4.81 -6.63
CA MET A 129 -0.13 -4.77 -6.23
C MET A 129 0.67 -4.13 -7.36
N PRO A 130 1.72 -3.34 -7.08
CA PRO A 130 2.45 -2.57 -8.08
C PRO A 130 3.39 -3.41 -8.96
N TYR A 131 3.00 -4.64 -9.31
CA TYR A 131 3.71 -5.48 -10.25
C TYR A 131 3.39 -5.05 -11.69
N GLY A 132 4.39 -4.81 -12.54
CA GLY A 132 4.15 -4.42 -13.94
C GLY A 132 3.58 -3.00 -14.10
N ASP A 133 2.93 -2.70 -15.23
CA ASP A 133 2.44 -1.35 -15.56
C ASP A 133 1.19 -0.97 -14.75
N LEU A 134 1.39 -0.15 -13.71
CA LEU A 134 0.34 0.33 -12.81
C LEU A 134 -0.76 1.12 -13.52
N ALA A 135 -0.40 1.92 -14.54
CA ALA A 135 -1.39 2.76 -15.22
C ALA A 135 -2.38 1.91 -16.02
N LYS A 136 -1.91 0.79 -16.59
CA LYS A 136 -2.76 -0.19 -17.28
C LYS A 136 -3.60 -1.07 -16.34
N GLN A 137 -3.30 -1.04 -15.04
CA GLN A 137 -4.02 -1.80 -14.01
C GLN A 137 -5.07 -0.97 -13.27
N ALA A 138 -5.22 0.31 -13.62
CA ALA A 138 -6.38 1.08 -13.18
C ALA A 138 -7.62 0.55 -13.90
N VAL A 139 -8.50 -0.13 -13.15
CA VAL A 139 -9.76 -0.70 -13.64
C VAL A 139 -10.91 -0.19 -12.78
#